data_AF-A0A962DCF7-F1
#
_entry.id   AF-A0A962DCF7-F1
#
_cell.length_a   1.000
_cell.length_b   1.000
_cell.length_c   1.000
_cell.angle_alpha   90.00
_cell.angle_beta   90.00
_cell.angle_gamma   90.00
#
_symmetry.space_group_name_H-M   'P 1'
#
loop_
_entity.id
_entity.type
_entity.pdbx_description
1 polymer ?
#
loop_
_entity_poly.entity_id
_entity_poly.type
_entity_poly.pdbx_seq_one_letter_code
_entity_poly.pdbx_strand_id
1 'polypeptide(L)'
;MSLAQMPMIPKRYLHIGFHFAGAPKAAELEPIFAELSDDWIRYSHNNWIAWTKHDQVYWTERLKSNLGPFDHFLILEIKQGQPLGGILPQWIWNWLYKVRS
;
A
#
# COMPACT_ATOMS: atom_id res chain seq x y z
N MET A 1 36.99 -5.42 8.47
CA MET A 1 35.93 -5.27 7.45
C MET A 1 34.84 -4.40 8.05
N SER A 2 34.67 -3.17 7.56
CA SER A 2 33.63 -2.25 8.04
C SER A 2 32.31 -2.63 7.39
N LEU A 3 31.25 -2.80 8.19
CA LEU A 3 29.88 -2.88 7.71
C LEU A 3 29.53 -1.50 7.14
N ALA A 4 29.64 -1.34 5.83
CA ALA A 4 29.07 -0.18 5.16
C ALA A 4 27.61 -0.06 5.60
N GLN A 5 27.27 1.05 6.25
CA GLN A 5 25.89 1.36 6.62
C GLN A 5 25.05 1.30 5.34
N MET A 6 24.24 0.25 5.22
CA MET A 6 23.28 0.16 4.13
C MET A 6 22.37 1.38 4.22
N PRO A 7 22.13 2.11 3.12
CA PRO A 7 21.24 3.25 3.15
C PRO A 7 19.86 2.77 3.63
N MET A 8 19.41 3.33 4.75
CA MET A 8 18.07 3.10 5.26
C MET A 8 17.08 3.70 4.26
N ILE A 9 16.34 2.86 3.55
CA ILE A 9 15.28 3.33 2.65
C ILE A 9 14.12 3.83 3.52
N PRO A 10 13.75 5.12 3.43
CA PRO A 10 12.62 5.64 4.20
C PRO A 10 11.33 4.90 3.82
N LYS A 11 10.59 4.51 4.85
CA LYS A 11 9.26 3.96 4.71
C LYS A 11 8.28 5.04 4.23
N ARG A 12 7.23 4.62 3.55
CA ARG A 12 6.19 5.48 2.98
C ARG A 12 4.82 4.81 3.05
N TYR A 13 3.78 5.63 2.96
CA TYR A 13 2.42 5.14 2.79
C TYR A 13 2.05 5.11 1.31
N LEU A 14 1.58 3.96 0.83
CA LEU A 14 1.00 3.83 -0.50
C LEU A 14 -0.50 3.55 -0.37
N HIS A 15 -1.32 4.44 -0.92
CA HIS A 15 -2.71 4.13 -1.25
C HIS A 15 -2.74 3.30 -2.53
N ILE A 16 -3.47 2.19 -2.50
CA ILE A 16 -3.61 1.28 -3.63
C ILE A 16 -5.10 1.03 -3.84
N GLY A 17 -5.63 1.62 -4.91
CA GLY A 17 -7.02 1.47 -5.33
C GLY A 17 -7.11 0.55 -6.54
N PHE A 18 -8.05 -0.38 -6.51
CA PHE A 18 -8.31 -1.33 -7.59
C PHE A 18 -9.66 -1.06 -8.25
N HIS A 19 -9.73 -1.34 -9.54
CA HIS A 19 -10.94 -1.48 -10.32
C HIS A 19 -10.92 -2.89 -10.92
N PHE A 20 -11.73 -3.78 -10.35
CA PHE A 20 -11.85 -5.15 -10.84
C PHE A 20 -12.93 -5.22 -11.90
N ALA A 21 -12.65 -5.88 -13.03
CA ALA A 21 -13.66 -6.11 -14.07
C ALA A 21 -14.74 -7.12 -13.65
N GLY A 22 -14.48 -7.90 -12.59
CA GLY A 22 -15.40 -8.89 -12.04
C GLY A 22 -15.40 -8.88 -10.51
N ALA A 23 -15.47 -10.08 -9.92
CA ALA A 23 -15.46 -10.22 -8.47
C ALA A 23 -14.18 -9.62 -7.86
N PRO A 24 -14.27 -8.94 -6.70
CA PRO A 24 -13.09 -8.43 -6.00
C PRO A 24 -12.11 -9.54 -5.63
N LYS A 25 -10.83 -9.32 -5.93
CA LYS A 25 -9.75 -10.31 -5.71
C LYS A 25 -9.02 -10.10 -4.39
N ALA A 26 -9.77 -9.75 -3.34
CA ALA A 26 -9.16 -9.34 -2.08
C ALA A 26 -8.34 -10.47 -1.43
N ALA A 27 -8.86 -11.71 -1.44
CA ALA A 27 -8.20 -12.86 -0.85
C ALA A 27 -6.89 -13.22 -1.57
N GLU A 28 -6.83 -13.04 -2.89
CA GLU A 28 -5.62 -13.28 -3.68
C GLU A 28 -4.56 -12.18 -3.48
N LEU A 29 -5.01 -10.94 -3.23
CA LEU A 29 -4.10 -9.80 -3.06
C LEU A 29 -3.56 -9.66 -1.64
N GLU A 30 -4.30 -10.02 -0.60
CA GLU A 30 -3.87 -9.88 0.81
C GLU A 30 -2.50 -10.51 1.12
N PRO A 31 -2.12 -11.69 0.60
CA PRO A 31 -0.77 -12.23 0.76
C PRO A 31 0.34 -11.33 0.22
N ILE A 32 0.10 -10.63 -0.90
CA ILE A 32 1.06 -9.67 -1.47
C ILE A 32 1.24 -8.50 -0.53
N PHE A 33 0.15 -8.00 0.07
CA PHE A 33 0.25 -6.93 1.06
C PHE A 33 1.03 -7.37 2.31
N ALA A 34 0.78 -8.58 2.81
CA ALA A 34 1.52 -9.13 3.93
C ALA A 34 3.02 -9.34 3.62
N GLU A 35 3.38 -9.67 2.37
CA GLU A 35 4.79 -9.81 1.94
C GLU A 35 5.48 -8.45 1.78
N LEU A 36 4.80 -7.48 1.16
CA LEU A 36 5.42 -6.24 0.68
C LEU A 36 5.33 -5.06 1.64
N SER A 37 4.65 -5.21 2.77
CA SER A 37 4.47 -4.12 3.74
C SER A 37 4.72 -4.59 5.15
N ASP A 38 5.14 -3.65 6.00
CA ASP A 38 5.33 -3.92 7.42
C ASP A 38 3.98 -3.84 8.17
N ASP A 39 3.06 -3.05 7.63
CA ASP A 39 1.71 -2.83 8.14
C ASP A 39 0.82 -2.42 6.97
N TRP A 40 -0.43 -2.86 6.96
CA TRP A 40 -1.41 -2.47 5.94
C TRP A 40 -2.82 -2.51 6.50
N ILE A 41 -3.71 -1.76 5.87
CA ILE A 41 -5.15 -1.86 6.07
C ILE A 41 -5.86 -2.00 4.75
N ARG A 42 -6.93 -2.79 4.77
CA ARG A 42 -7.95 -2.82 3.73
C ARG A 42 -9.21 -2.19 4.28
N TYR A 43 -9.61 -1.05 3.74
CA TYR A 43 -10.75 -0.29 4.26
C TYR A 43 -11.99 -0.35 3.38
N SER A 44 -11.89 -1.02 2.23
CA SER A 44 -13.02 -1.43 1.38
C SER A 44 -12.62 -2.64 0.54
N HIS A 45 -13.53 -3.17 -0.27
CA HIS A 45 -13.25 -4.33 -1.14
C HIS A 45 -12.16 -4.09 -2.17
N ASN A 46 -11.84 -2.83 -2.47
CA ASN A 46 -10.93 -2.46 -3.55
C ASN A 46 -9.89 -1.40 -3.14
N ASN A 47 -9.76 -1.06 -1.85
CA ASN A 47 -8.77 -0.07 -1.42
C ASN A 47 -7.96 -0.51 -0.21
N TRP A 48 -6.66 -0.32 -0.35
CA TRP A 48 -5.66 -0.58 0.67
C TRP A 48 -4.81 0.65 0.94
N ILE A 49 -4.24 0.71 2.13
CA ILE A 49 -3.10 1.56 2.45
C ILE A 49 -2.00 0.66 3.01
N ALA A 50 -0.80 0.75 2.44
CA ALA A 50 0.37 -0.03 2.85
C ALA A 50 1.45 0.90 3.41
N TRP A 51 2.04 0.52 4.55
CA TRP A 51 3.25 1.11 5.10
C TRP A 51 4.45 0.25 4.72
N THR A 52 5.32 0.77 3.87
CA THR A 52 6.30 -0.06 3.14
C THR A 52 7.57 0.69 2.82
N LYS A 53 8.67 -0.06 2.59
CA LYS A 53 9.93 0.48 2.03
C LYS A 53 9.94 0.43 0.49
N HIS A 54 9.01 -0.32 -0.10
CA HIS A 54 8.94 -0.54 -1.54
C HIS A 54 8.22 0.63 -2.21
N ASP A 55 8.69 1.03 -3.39
CA ASP A 55 8.09 2.11 -4.16
C ASP A 55 6.96 1.61 -5.08
N GLN A 56 6.29 2.56 -5.73
CA GLN A 56 5.17 2.32 -6.61
C GLN A 56 5.54 1.44 -7.81
N VAL A 57 6.78 1.53 -8.31
CA VAL A 57 7.26 0.73 -9.44
C VAL A 57 7.33 -0.73 -9.03
N TYR A 58 7.97 -1.01 -7.89
CA TYR A 58 8.07 -2.35 -7.36
C TYR A 58 6.69 -2.97 -7.08
N TRP A 59 5.77 -2.20 -6.46
CA TRP A 59 4.39 -2.67 -6.26
C TRP A 59 3.65 -2.93 -7.57
N THR A 60 3.83 -2.07 -8.57
CA THR A 60 3.22 -2.23 -9.89
C THR A 60 3.63 -3.55 -10.53
N GLU A 61 4.91 -3.91 -10.46
CA GLU A 61 5.41 -5.19 -11.00
C GLU A 61 4.81 -6.39 -10.26
N ARG A 62 4.78 -6.35 -8.92
CA ARG A 62 4.28 -7.46 -8.11
C ARG A 62 2.77 -7.67 -8.23
N LEU A 63 1.99 -6.58 -8.37
CA LEU A 63 0.53 -6.67 -8.51
C LEU A 63 0.10 -7.15 -9.89
N LYS A 64 0.79 -6.72 -10.96
CA LYS A 64 0.43 -7.08 -12.35
C LYS A 64 0.29 -8.59 -12.57
N SER A 65 1.15 -9.41 -11.96
CA SER A 65 1.12 -10.87 -12.11
C SER A 65 -0.12 -11.54 -11.51
N ASN A 66 -0.90 -10.83 -10.68
CA ASN A 66 -2.07 -11.36 -9.97
C ASN A 66 -3.39 -10.78 -10.48
N LEU A 67 -3.34 -9.98 -11.55
CA LEU A 67 -4.49 -9.29 -12.12
C LEU A 67 -4.84 -9.83 -13.51
N GLY A 68 -6.13 -9.80 -13.83
CA GLY A 68 -6.61 -10.12 -15.16
C GLY A 68 -6.34 -8.97 -16.14
N PRO A 69 -6.47 -9.22 -17.45
CA PRO A 69 -6.16 -8.22 -18.49
C PRO A 69 -7.07 -6.98 -18.47
N PHE A 70 -8.20 -7.05 -17.77
CA PHE A 70 -9.17 -5.96 -17.64
C PHE A 70 -9.25 -5.37 -16.23
N ASP A 71 -8.42 -5.85 -15.31
CA ASP A 71 -8.32 -5.22 -14.00
C ASP A 71 -7.36 -4.04 -14.07
N HIS A 72 -7.71 -2.97 -13.38
CA HIS A 72 -6.92 -1.76 -13.31
C HIS A 72 -6.62 -1.40 -11.86
N PHE A 73 -5.54 -0.68 -11.63
CA PHE A 73 -5.20 -0.18 -10.30
C PHE A 73 -4.45 1.14 -10.39
N LEU A 74 -4.49 1.88 -9.29
CA LEU A 74 -3.79 3.14 -9.10
C LEU A 74 -3.01 3.06 -7.78
N ILE A 75 -1.74 3.47 -7.82
CA ILE A 75 -0.87 3.56 -6.64
C ILE A 75 -0.49 5.02 -6.45
N LEU A 76 -0.81 5.57 -5.27
CA LEU A 76 -0.46 6.94 -4.88
C LEU A 76 0.33 6.91 -3.58
N GLU A 77 1.37 7.73 -3.49
CA GLU A 77 2.05 7.93 -2.21
C GLU A 77 1.33 8.99 -1.39
N ILE A 78 1.01 8.64 -0.14
CA ILE A 78 0.51 9.58 0.85
C ILE A 78 1.75 10.18 1.55
N LYS A 79 2.09 11.40 1.17
CA LYS A 79 3.24 12.12 1.75
C LYS A 79 2.96 12.50 3.20
N GLN A 80 3.82 12.02 4.11
CA GLN A 80 3.78 12.42 5.51
C GLN A 80 4.06 13.93 5.64
N GLY A 81 3.43 14.56 6.64
CA GLY A 81 3.60 15.99 6.92
C GLY A 81 2.90 16.93 5.95
N GLN A 82 2.17 16.41 4.96
CA GLN A 82 1.29 17.19 4.10
C GLN A 82 -0.15 17.13 4.61
N PRO A 83 -0.96 18.20 4.43
CA PRO A 83 -2.38 18.15 4.74
C PRO A 83 -3.07 17.03 3.94
N LEU A 84 -3.77 16.15 4.64
CA LEU A 84 -4.65 15.15 4.04
C LEU A 84 -6.08 15.68 4.06
N GLY A 85 -6.78 15.55 2.93
CA GLY A 85 -8.19 15.94 2.80
C GLY A 85 -9.08 14.71 2.59
N GLY A 86 -10.28 14.73 3.16
CA GLY A 86 -11.29 13.69 2.91
C GLY A 86 -12.16 13.38 4.13
N ILE A 87 -13.15 12.53 3.91
CA ILE A 87 -14.01 11.99 4.96
C ILE A 87 -13.83 10.47 4.95
N LEU A 88 -13.14 9.96 5.97
CA LEU A 88 -12.91 8.53 6.19
C LEU A 88 -13.38 8.15 7.59
N PRO A 89 -13.78 6.87 7.81
CA PRO A 89 -13.98 6.34 9.14
C PRO A 89 -12.81 6.61 10.09
N GLN A 90 -13.11 6.96 11.35
CA GLN A 90 -12.10 7.36 12.33
C GLN A 90 -10.98 6.32 12.53
N TRP A 91 -11.31 5.03 12.44
CA TRP A 91 -10.33 3.96 12.60
C TRP A 91 -9.23 3.99 11.52
N ILE A 92 -9.54 4.48 10.31
CA ILE A 92 -8.55 4.63 9.22
C ILE A 92 -7.60 5.78 9.53
N TRP A 93 -8.13 6.91 9.99
CA TRP A 93 -7.31 8.03 10.46
C TRP A 93 -6.41 7.60 11.61
N ASN A 94 -6.95 6.87 12.58
CA ASN A 94 -6.17 6.33 13.69
C ASN A 94 -5.04 5.41 13.20
N TRP A 95 -5.29 4.59 12.18
CA TRP A 95 -4.25 3.75 11.59
C TRP A 95 -3.18 4.58 10.85
N LEU A 96 -3.56 5.62 10.10
CA LEU A 96 -2.62 6.52 9.42
C LEU A 96 -1.72 7.29 10.40
N TYR A 97 -2.28 7.75 11.51
CA TYR A 97 -1.57 8.52 12.54
C TYR A 97 -0.87 7.69 13.61
N LYS A 98 -0.99 6.35 13.56
CA LYS A 98 -0.24 5.45 14.42
C LYS A 98 1.26 5.72 14.27
N VAL A 99 1.94 5.91 15.39
CA VAL A 99 3.41 6.05 15.43
C VAL A 99 4.04 4.71 15.03
N ARG A 100 4.97 4.75 14.06
CA ARG A 100 5.70 3.59 13.55
C ARG A 100 7.21 3.86 13.62
N SER A 101 7.98 2.82 13.94
CA SER A 101 9.46 2.82 13.99
C SER A 101 10.04 2.14 12.77
#